data_AF-A0A8S8Z5N4-F1
#
_entry.id   AF-A0A8S8Z5N4-F1
#
_cell.length_a   1.000
_cell.length_b   1.000
_cell.length_c   1.000
_cell.angle_alpha   90.00
_cell.angle_beta   90.00
_cell.angle_gamma   90.00
#
_symmetry.space_group_name_H-M   'P 1'
#
loop_
_entity.id
_entity.type
_entity.pdbx_description
1 polymer ?
#
loop_
_entity_poly.entity_id
_entity_poly.type
_entity_poly.pdbx_seq_one_letter_code
_entity_poly.pdbx_strand_id
1 'polypeptide(L)' 'MNGISCSNPKGAFYAFPKIEQNKFNSDKEFVLELLKQKGVLPVHGSGFGEQYGSGHFRIVYFQKWKY' A
#
# COMPACT_ATOMS: atom_id res chain seq x y z
N MET A 1 -6.72 5.59 9.83
CA MET A 1 -7.78 5.66 8.81
C MET A 1 -8.56 4.36 8.90
N ASN A 2 -9.89 4.38 8.91
CA ASN A 2 -10.64 3.13 9.00
C ASN A 2 -10.37 2.28 7.74
N GLY A 3 -10.02 1.00 7.91
CA GLY A 3 -9.73 0.07 6.80
C GLY A 3 -8.28 0.00 6.33
N ILE A 4 -7.36 0.84 6.85
CA ILE A 4 -5.93 0.76 6.55
C ILE A 4 -5.12 0.97 7.82
N SER A 5 -4.22 0.02 8.12
CA SER A 5 -3.20 0.17 9.16
C SER A 5 -1.81 0.28 8.52
N CYS A 6 -0.90 1.01 9.15
CA CYS A 6 0.48 1.12 8.66
C CYS A 6 1.42 1.33 9.83
N SER A 7 2.47 0.52 9.93
CA SER A 7 3.56 0.79 10.86
C SER A 7 4.27 2.08 10.47
N ASN A 8 4.71 2.86 11.47
CA ASN A 8 5.47 4.07 11.20
C ASN A 8 6.83 3.70 10.58
N PRO A 9 7.11 4.08 9.32
CA PRO A 9 8.37 3.73 8.67
C PRO A 9 9.52 4.47 9.37
N LYS A 10 10.57 3.72 9.75
CA LYS A 10 11.75 4.26 10.45
C LYS A 10 12.87 4.72 9.50
N GLY A 11 12.65 4.60 8.19
CA GLY A 11 13.63 4.95 7.17
C GLY A 11 13.11 4.65 5.76
N ALA A 12 13.97 4.84 4.76
CA ALA A 12 13.66 4.76 3.33
C ALA A 12 12.53 5.73 2.90
N PHE A 13 12.06 5.58 1.66
CA PHE A 13 11.03 6.43 1.04
C PHE A 13 9.73 5.66 0.78
N TYR A 14 9.49 4.57 1.52
CA TYR A 14 8.36 3.67 1.27
C TYR A 14 7.59 3.36 2.56
N ALA A 15 6.28 3.41 2.46
CA ALA A 15 5.38 2.85 3.47
C ALA A 15 4.80 1.53 2.96
N PHE A 16 4.43 0.65 3.88
CA PHE A 16 3.86 -0.65 3.56
C PHE A 16 2.56 -0.89 4.33
N PRO A 17 1.47 -0.18 3.97
CA PRO A 17 0.21 -0.32 4.68
C PRO A 17 -0.44 -1.68 4.45
N LYS A 18 -1.16 -2.15 5.46
CA LYS A 18 -2.03 -3.32 5.43
C LYS A 18 -3.46 -2.90 5.11
N ILE A 19 -4.11 -3.64 4.22
CA ILE A 19 -5.51 -3.51 3.87
C ILE A 19 -6.32 -4.29 4.91
N GLU A 20 -6.99 -3.58 5.82
CA GLU A 20 -7.81 -4.22 6.84
C GLU A 20 -9.17 -4.59 6.28
N GLN A 21 -9.68 -5.77 6.63
CA GLN A 21 -10.99 -6.28 6.17
C GLN A 21 -11.13 -6.16 4.64
N ASN A 22 -10.11 -6.63 3.91
CA ASN A 22 -10.04 -6.50 2.46
C ASN A 22 -11.31 -7.06 1.81
N LYS A 23 -12.07 -6.20 1.14
CA LYS A 23 -13.28 -6.56 0.38
C LYS A 23 -12.96 -7.03 -1.05
N PHE A 24 -11.72 -6.85 -1.48
CA PHE A 24 -11.21 -7.33 -2.76
C PHE A 24 -10.67 -8.75 -2.62
N ASN A 25 -10.67 -9.52 -3.70
CA ASN A 25 -10.18 -10.89 -3.70
C ASN A 25 -8.65 -10.96 -3.57
N SER A 26 -7.95 -9.88 -3.93
CA SER A 26 -6.49 -9.77 -3.79
C SER A 26 -6.04 -8.33 -3.55
N ASP A 27 -4.81 -8.16 -3.05
CA ASP A 27 -4.16 -6.85 -3.01
C ASP A 27 -3.89 -6.29 -4.42
N LYS A 28 -3.66 -7.17 -5.41
CA LYS A 28 -3.56 -6.80 -6.82
C LYS A 28 -4.86 -6.17 -7.33
N GLU A 29 -6.00 -6.74 -7.01
CA GLU A 29 -7.30 -6.18 -7.38
C GLU A 29 -7.52 -4.82 -6.72
N PHE A 30 -7.20 -4.70 -5.42
CA PHE A 30 -7.24 -3.42 -4.70
C PHE A 30 -6.43 -2.32 -5.40
N VAL A 31 -5.16 -2.58 -5.77
CA VAL A 31 -4.32 -1.55 -6.40
C VAL A 31 -4.79 -1.19 -7.82
N LEU A 32 -5.34 -2.14 -8.56
CA LEU A 32 -5.88 -1.89 -9.90
C LEU A 32 -7.16 -1.04 -9.85
N GLU A 33 -8.05 -1.30 -8.88
CA GLU A 33 -9.23 -0.47 -8.67
C GLU A 33 -8.87 0.93 -8.21
N LEU A 34 -7.85 1.08 -7.35
CA LEU A 34 -7.34 2.38 -6.96
C LEU A 34 -6.77 3.17 -8.16
N LEU A 35 -6.04 2.50 -9.06
CA LEU A 35 -5.57 3.10 -10.30
C LEU A 35 -6.74 3.56 -11.18
N LYS A 36 -7.73 2.71 -11.43
CA LYS A 36 -8.88 3.05 -12.29
C LYS A 36 -9.70 4.20 -11.74
N GLN A 37 -9.96 4.22 -10.42
CA GLN A 37 -10.87 5.18 -9.81
C GLN A 37 -10.19 6.51 -9.43
N LYS A 38 -8.89 6.48 -9.09
CA LYS A 38 -8.17 7.63 -8.52
C LYS A 38 -6.92 8.02 -9.30
N GLY A 39 -6.49 7.21 -10.27
CA GLY A 39 -5.27 7.46 -11.03
C GLY A 39 -3.99 7.21 -10.22
N VAL A 40 -4.08 6.55 -9.07
CA VAL A 40 -2.94 6.27 -8.19
C VAL A 40 -2.57 4.79 -8.27
N LEU A 41 -1.34 4.49 -8.69
CA LEU A 41 -0.84 3.12 -8.79
C LEU A 41 0.24 2.83 -7.72
N PRO A 42 -0.14 2.25 -6.57
CA PRO A 42 0.82 1.61 -5.67
C PRO A 42 1.18 0.21 -6.15
N VAL A 43 2.21 -0.39 -5.54
CA VAL A 43 2.63 -1.77 -5.84
C VAL A 43 1.90 -2.74 -4.90
N HIS A 44 1.27 -3.78 -5.42
CA HIS A 44 0.63 -4.80 -4.58
C HIS A 44 1.65 -5.57 -3.73
N GLY A 45 1.28 -5.87 -2.48
CA GLY A 45 2.18 -6.43 -1.47
C GLY A 45 2.59 -7.87 -1.74
N SER A 46 1.72 -8.69 -2.33
CA SER A 46 1.99 -10.07 -2.73
C SER A 46 3.18 -10.22 -3.67
N GLY A 47 3.55 -9.17 -4.43
CA GLY A 47 4.78 -9.13 -5.22
C GLY A 47 6.08 -9.10 -4.39
N PHE A 48 5.99 -8.83 -3.09
CA PHE A 48 7.10 -8.84 -2.12
C PHE A 48 7.13 -10.12 -1.26
N GLY A 49 6.24 -11.08 -1.54
CA GLY A 49 6.16 -12.37 -0.86
C GLY A 49 4.74 -12.71 -0.42
N GLU A 50 4.32 -13.95 -0.64
CA GLU A 50 2.96 -14.39 -0.38
C GLU A 50 2.63 -14.43 1.12
N GLN A 51 3.57 -14.89 1.97
CA GLN A 51 3.33 -15.07 3.40
C GLN A 51 3.16 -13.75 4.17
N TYR A 52 3.97 -12.74 3.85
CA TYR A 52 4.03 -11.48 4.62
C TYR A 52 3.62 -10.24 3.82
N GLY A 53 3.61 -10.33 2.49
CA GLY A 53 3.23 -9.24 1.59
C GLY A 53 1.74 -9.24 1.23
N SER A 54 1.10 -10.41 1.17
CA SER A 54 -0.32 -10.50 0.80
C SER A 54 -1.20 -9.63 1.70
N GLY A 55 -2.11 -8.88 1.08
CA GLY A 55 -2.99 -7.96 1.78
C GLY A 55 -2.33 -6.63 2.16
N HIS A 56 -1.13 -6.34 1.64
CA HIS A 56 -0.47 -5.05 1.78
C HIS A 56 -0.31 -4.37 0.42
N PHE A 57 0.14 -3.13 0.43
CA PHE A 57 0.64 -2.45 -0.76
C PHE A 57 1.81 -1.54 -0.39
N ARG A 58 2.67 -1.21 -1.35
CA ARG A 58 3.78 -0.27 -1.16
C ARG A 58 3.44 1.04 -1.83
N ILE A 59 3.60 2.13 -1.08
CA ILE A 59 3.49 3.50 -1.59
C ILE A 59 4.77 4.26 -1.31
N VAL A 60 5.17 5.11 -2.26
CA VAL A 60 6.29 6.03 -2.09
C VAL A 60 5.80 7.25 -1.34
N TYR A 61 6.53 7.66 -0.31
CA TYR A 61 6.32 8.94 0.34
C TYR A 61 7.63 9.73 0.29
N PHE A 62 7.50 11.03 0.10
CA PHE A 62 8.62 11.96 0.19
C PHE A 62 8.28 12.98 1.26
N GLN A 63 9.22 13.22 2.18
CA GLN A 63 9.10 14.40 3.02
C GLN A 63 9.45 15.61 2.15
N LYS A 64 8.54 16.58 2.08
CA LYS A 64 8.83 17.85 1.40
C LYS A 64 10.00 18.49 2.15
N TRP A 65 11.12 18.72 1.46
CA TRP A 65 12.25 19.44 2.05
C TRP A 65 11.76 20.86 2.37
N LYS A 66 11.79 21.24 3.64
CA LYS A 66 11.58 22.61 4.07
C LYS A 66 12.87 23.38 3.77
N TYR A 67 12.87 24.17 2.71
CA TYR A 67 13.71 25.35 2.61
C TYR A 67 12.88 26.55 3.07
#